data_AF-S3CH38-F1
#
_entry.id   AF-S3CH38-F1
#
_cell.length_a   1.000
_cell.length_b   1.000
_cell.length_c   1.000
_cell.angle_alpha   90.00
_cell.angle_beta   90.00
_cell.angle_gamma   90.00
#
_symmetry.space_group_name_H-M   'P 1'
#
loop_
_entity.id
_entity.type
_entity.pdbx_description
1 polymer ?
#
loop_
_entity_poly.entity_id
_entity_poly.type
_entity_poly.pdbx_seq_one_letter_code
_entity_poly.pdbx_strand_id
1 'polypeptide(L)'
;MSSLSKNKLNPHIPTGLQEEDDKVYEKIFEYLKDSKEPIPKVVVISDIQKDVDDLVAWTMLAEMHRLGVIELRGFVTNFVHANRRVRAGRGALDLLNLKHIPIAQGTEGTDDVKDLTRQIRDYEFDNCTFMAEEKEDRPEAGFELLKKLCTQVKHDNEKLTVLAISSHRDLRQFMEREGELVASAVDKVVSQGGFYELENDKVRPRCDGANIKFDREAAKNVYAFCVEHNIPLRGFTKDATFVTHIPSTFCKNLEEDGSVIGKYIHYAQVEMDKVFYDESFDPKKKFAEFMDPGWILKNKTSWPRKIEYPYPPVEEVIPYFTKLLAYDALAAIGAGGDAFMDALGVRYKENPAVFESARITRTFELIKWTEEVVGEQIDPKDAKKKIKITEKFEMYVGQCNFDDLPTDIANPDHAFVKTKDGVVHRWQEEHLVNGKFEISKCSKIISHTDLSLESNGDISYHWQTRTLELVNKSQVIGKAIVGPRTHQNYQAPIQTGQKRIDGDKMAIAIRALTRGSLLATMPR
;
A
#
# COMPACT_ATOMS: atom_id res chain seq x y z
N MET A 1 -39.68 -21.06 -22.69
CA MET A 1 -39.71 -19.70 -22.08
C MET A 1 -39.20 -19.82 -20.66
N SER A 2 -37.88 -19.96 -20.49
CA SER A 2 -37.24 -20.19 -19.20
C SER A 2 -36.75 -18.88 -18.60
N SER A 3 -37.14 -18.62 -17.35
CA SER A 3 -36.48 -17.78 -16.35
C SER A 3 -35.51 -16.70 -16.86
N LEU A 4 -36.05 -15.62 -17.43
CA LEU A 4 -35.35 -14.34 -17.45
C LEU A 4 -35.28 -13.87 -15.98
N SER A 5 -34.07 -13.80 -15.42
CA SER A 5 -33.83 -13.33 -14.06
C SER A 5 -34.42 -11.93 -13.88
N LYS A 6 -35.01 -11.67 -12.71
CA LYS A 6 -35.65 -10.40 -12.35
C LYS A 6 -34.68 -9.21 -12.28
N ASN A 7 -33.39 -9.39 -12.59
CA ASN A 7 -32.32 -8.41 -12.35
C ASN A 7 -31.98 -7.50 -13.54
N LYS A 8 -32.63 -7.66 -14.71
CA LYS A 8 -32.48 -6.72 -15.85
C LYS A 8 -33.20 -5.37 -15.68
N LEU A 9 -33.70 -5.04 -14.49
CA LEU A 9 -34.50 -3.83 -14.24
C LEU A 9 -33.76 -2.70 -13.51
N ASN A 10 -32.52 -2.91 -13.04
CA ASN A 10 -31.76 -1.81 -12.46
C ASN A 10 -31.09 -0.98 -13.58
N PRO A 11 -31.54 0.27 -13.84
CA PRO A 11 -31.03 1.08 -14.94
C PRO A 11 -29.54 1.47 -14.80
N HIS A 12 -28.95 1.24 -13.62
CA HIS A 12 -27.53 1.47 -13.34
C HIS A 12 -26.63 0.29 -13.70
N ILE A 13 -27.18 -0.90 -14.03
CA ILE A 13 -26.39 -2.05 -14.52
C ILE A 13 -26.27 -1.93 -16.05
N PRO A 14 -25.05 -1.87 -16.62
CA PRO A 14 -24.86 -1.84 -18.06
C PRO A 14 -25.40 -3.10 -18.76
N THR A 15 -26.03 -2.94 -19.91
CA THR A 15 -26.47 -4.06 -20.74
C THR A 15 -25.30 -4.71 -21.46
N GLY A 16 -25.28 -6.05 -21.56
CA GLY A 16 -24.21 -6.80 -22.26
C GLY A 16 -23.23 -7.53 -21.32
N LEU A 17 -23.38 -7.32 -20.01
CA LEU A 17 -22.66 -8.05 -18.97
C LEU A 17 -23.04 -9.53 -18.92
N GLN A 18 -22.11 -10.36 -18.42
CA GLN A 18 -22.37 -11.78 -18.16
C GLN A 18 -23.10 -11.95 -16.82
N GLU A 19 -23.79 -13.08 -16.61
CA GLU A 19 -24.54 -13.34 -15.36
C GLU A 19 -23.68 -13.24 -14.09
N GLU A 20 -22.41 -13.66 -14.18
CA GLU A 20 -21.45 -13.53 -13.09
C GLU A 20 -21.07 -12.07 -12.79
N ASP A 21 -21.05 -11.23 -13.82
CA ASP A 21 -20.77 -9.79 -13.67
C ASP A 21 -21.97 -9.12 -12.98
N ASP A 22 -23.20 -9.46 -13.37
CA ASP A 22 -24.43 -8.95 -12.74
C ASP A 22 -24.45 -9.21 -11.21
N LYS A 23 -23.98 -10.40 -10.78
CA LYS A 23 -23.85 -10.74 -9.35
C LYS A 23 -22.84 -9.87 -8.60
N VAL A 24 -21.84 -9.31 -9.28
CA VAL A 24 -20.95 -8.31 -8.68
C VAL A 24 -21.73 -7.01 -8.44
N TYR A 25 -22.49 -6.53 -9.42
CA TYR A 25 -23.30 -5.32 -9.28
C TYR A 25 -24.32 -5.44 -8.16
N GLU A 26 -25.00 -6.60 -8.05
CA GLU A 26 -25.93 -6.87 -6.95
C GLU A 26 -25.27 -6.67 -5.58
N LYS A 27 -24.07 -7.26 -5.37
CA LYS A 27 -23.30 -7.07 -4.13
C LYS A 27 -22.89 -5.62 -3.90
N ILE A 28 -22.52 -4.89 -4.96
CA ILE A 28 -22.17 -3.48 -4.86
C ILE A 28 -23.39 -2.67 -4.41
N PHE A 29 -24.57 -2.90 -4.98
CA PHE A 29 -25.79 -2.19 -4.56
C PHE A 29 -26.26 -2.57 -3.16
N GLU A 30 -26.10 -3.82 -2.76
CA GLU A 30 -26.32 -4.25 -1.36
C GLU A 30 -25.37 -3.50 -0.42
N TYR A 31 -24.08 -3.46 -0.76
CA TYR A 31 -23.08 -2.68 -0.02
C TYR A 31 -23.46 -1.19 0.07
N LEU A 32 -23.79 -0.54 -1.04
CA LEU A 32 -24.12 0.89 -1.07
C LEU A 32 -25.39 1.21 -0.27
N LYS A 33 -26.33 0.27 -0.18
CA LYS A 33 -27.55 0.42 0.61
C LYS A 33 -27.29 0.32 2.11
N ASP A 34 -26.40 -0.58 2.52
CA ASP A 34 -26.17 -0.92 3.92
C ASP A 34 -24.98 -0.13 4.52
N SER A 35 -24.07 0.36 3.68
CA SER A 35 -22.88 1.09 4.12
C SER A 35 -23.25 2.42 4.75
N LYS A 36 -22.62 2.69 5.90
CA LYS A 36 -22.64 3.99 6.58
C LYS A 36 -21.30 4.71 6.49
N GLU A 37 -20.32 4.10 5.80
CA GLU A 37 -19.00 4.69 5.63
C GLU A 37 -19.07 5.87 4.66
N PRO A 38 -18.34 6.97 4.94
CA PRO A 38 -18.21 8.06 3.97
C PRO A 38 -17.60 7.54 2.66
N ILE A 39 -18.11 8.04 1.53
CA ILE A 39 -17.57 7.71 0.20
C ILE A 39 -16.12 8.21 0.13
N PRO A 40 -15.13 7.34 -0.13
CA PRO A 40 -13.74 7.73 -0.25
C PRO A 40 -13.53 8.72 -1.41
N LYS A 41 -12.91 9.86 -1.12
CA LYS A 41 -12.48 10.82 -2.12
C LYS A 41 -11.08 10.47 -2.60
N VAL A 42 -10.91 10.15 -3.87
CA VAL A 42 -9.69 9.51 -4.38
C VAL A 42 -8.95 10.44 -5.33
N VAL A 43 -7.67 10.68 -5.06
CA VAL A 43 -6.71 11.18 -6.06
C VAL A 43 -5.81 10.03 -6.47
N VAL A 44 -5.52 9.93 -7.77
CA VAL A 44 -4.71 8.84 -8.33
C VAL A 44 -3.36 9.38 -8.79
N ILE A 45 -2.27 8.72 -8.44
CA ILE A 45 -0.92 8.94 -8.97
C ILE A 45 -0.53 7.68 -9.74
N SER A 46 -0.26 7.81 -11.03
CA SER A 46 -0.21 6.69 -11.98
C SER A 46 0.80 6.96 -13.11
N ASP A 47 1.37 5.91 -13.68
CA ASP A 47 2.23 5.97 -14.85
C ASP A 47 1.54 5.39 -16.08
N ILE A 48 0.25 5.70 -16.23
CA ILE A 48 -0.60 5.26 -17.34
C ILE A 48 0.13 5.26 -18.68
N GLN A 49 -0.13 4.22 -19.47
CA GLN A 49 0.57 3.90 -20.71
C GLN A 49 2.00 3.41 -20.54
N LYS A 50 2.43 3.02 -19.33
CA LYS A 50 3.72 2.31 -19.18
C LYS A 50 3.57 0.84 -19.57
N ASP A 51 2.40 0.32 -19.26
CA ASP A 51 1.81 -0.93 -19.72
C ASP A 51 0.27 -0.79 -19.63
N VAL A 52 -0.44 -1.91 -19.72
CA VAL A 52 -1.92 -1.93 -19.72
C VAL A 52 -2.56 -1.84 -18.32
N ASP A 53 -1.78 -1.98 -17.25
CA ASP A 53 -2.28 -2.16 -15.89
C ASP A 53 -3.05 -0.94 -15.37
N ASP A 54 -2.42 0.24 -15.44
CA ASP A 54 -3.05 1.50 -15.06
C ASP A 54 -4.36 1.77 -15.83
N LEU A 55 -4.39 1.48 -17.14
CA LEU A 55 -5.57 1.77 -17.97
C LEU A 55 -6.76 0.88 -17.56
N VAL A 56 -6.50 -0.37 -17.18
CA VAL A 56 -7.50 -1.26 -16.59
C VAL A 56 -7.96 -0.71 -15.23
N ALA A 57 -7.02 -0.30 -14.37
CA ALA A 57 -7.34 0.30 -13.08
C ALA A 57 -8.19 1.58 -13.21
N TRP A 58 -7.84 2.49 -14.12
CA TRP A 58 -8.59 3.73 -14.37
C TRP A 58 -10.00 3.45 -14.89
N THR A 59 -10.14 2.45 -15.76
CA THR A 59 -11.45 2.02 -16.27
C THR A 59 -12.34 1.51 -15.13
N MET A 60 -11.78 0.72 -14.21
CA MET A 60 -12.50 0.27 -13.00
C MET A 60 -12.86 1.43 -12.07
N LEU A 61 -11.92 2.35 -11.84
CA LEU A 61 -12.13 3.52 -10.99
C LEU A 61 -13.25 4.42 -11.52
N ALA A 62 -13.36 4.56 -12.85
CA ALA A 62 -14.46 5.28 -13.47
C ALA A 62 -15.82 4.64 -13.17
N GLU A 63 -15.90 3.31 -13.17
CA GLU A 63 -17.13 2.60 -12.82
C GLU A 63 -17.44 2.67 -11.33
N MET A 64 -16.43 2.51 -10.47
CA MET A 64 -16.58 2.70 -9.02
C MET A 64 -17.05 4.13 -8.70
N HIS A 65 -16.57 5.13 -9.44
CA HIS A 65 -17.04 6.50 -9.34
C HIS A 65 -18.49 6.66 -9.78
N ARG A 66 -18.85 6.10 -10.95
CA ARG A 66 -20.22 6.13 -11.49
C ARG A 66 -21.24 5.48 -10.55
N LEU A 67 -20.83 4.41 -9.86
CA LEU A 67 -21.66 3.69 -8.90
C LEU A 67 -21.72 4.35 -7.53
N GLY A 68 -20.91 5.38 -7.26
CA GLY A 68 -20.85 6.04 -5.94
C GLY A 68 -20.08 5.26 -4.87
N VAL A 69 -19.25 4.30 -5.28
CA VAL A 69 -18.33 3.59 -4.37
C VAL A 69 -17.18 4.51 -3.96
N ILE A 70 -16.71 5.37 -4.87
CA ILE A 70 -15.70 6.39 -4.62
C ILE A 70 -16.08 7.72 -5.30
N GLU A 71 -15.43 8.80 -4.91
CA GLU A 71 -15.47 10.08 -5.60
C GLU A 71 -14.08 10.39 -6.16
N LEU A 72 -13.89 10.30 -7.48
CA LEU A 72 -12.63 10.69 -8.11
C LEU A 72 -12.47 12.21 -8.04
N ARG A 73 -11.30 12.67 -7.59
CA ARG A 73 -10.99 14.11 -7.41
C ARG A 73 -9.93 14.61 -8.37
N GLY A 74 -9.06 13.74 -8.86
CA GLY A 74 -8.04 14.10 -9.83
C GLY A 74 -7.04 12.98 -10.08
N PHE A 75 -6.23 13.19 -11.12
CA PHE A 75 -5.18 12.28 -11.54
C PHE A 75 -3.85 13.05 -11.70
N VAL A 76 -2.75 12.47 -11.24
CA VAL A 76 -1.39 12.92 -11.51
C VAL A 76 -0.68 11.82 -12.27
N THR A 77 -0.26 12.11 -13.51
CA THR A 77 0.46 11.12 -14.31
C THR A 77 1.96 11.39 -14.26
N ASN A 78 2.75 10.44 -13.78
CA ASN A 78 4.20 10.57 -13.67
C ASN A 78 4.91 9.44 -14.43
N PHE A 79 6.23 9.32 -14.21
CA PHE A 79 7.15 8.44 -14.94
C PHE A 79 7.53 8.93 -16.34
N VAL A 80 8.63 8.40 -16.87
CA VAL A 80 9.30 8.81 -18.12
C VAL A 80 8.30 9.06 -19.25
N HIS A 81 8.40 10.25 -19.86
CA HIS A 81 7.46 10.84 -20.82
C HIS A 81 6.13 11.29 -20.18
N ALA A 82 6.20 11.89 -19.01
CA ALA A 82 5.02 12.34 -18.25
C ALA A 82 4.07 13.24 -19.07
N ASN A 83 4.61 14.04 -20.01
CA ASN A 83 3.83 14.86 -20.93
C ASN A 83 2.99 14.04 -21.95
N ARG A 84 3.45 12.87 -22.38
CA ARG A 84 2.66 11.96 -23.24
C ARG A 84 1.64 11.21 -22.39
N ARG A 85 2.01 10.80 -21.17
CA ARG A 85 1.13 10.09 -20.23
C ARG A 85 -0.07 10.93 -19.83
N VAL A 86 0.12 12.21 -19.48
CA VAL A 86 -0.99 13.12 -19.13
C VAL A 86 -1.97 13.29 -20.28
N ARG A 87 -1.49 13.32 -21.53
CA ARG A 87 -2.33 13.43 -22.73
C ARG A 87 -3.12 12.15 -23.00
N ALA A 88 -2.47 11.00 -22.89
CA ALA A 88 -3.14 9.71 -23.01
C ALA A 88 -4.19 9.54 -21.89
N GLY A 89 -3.84 9.90 -20.66
CA GLY A 89 -4.75 9.89 -19.51
C GLY A 89 -5.94 10.82 -19.70
N ARG A 90 -5.73 12.05 -20.17
CA ARG A 90 -6.83 12.99 -20.49
C ARG A 90 -7.78 12.40 -21.52
N GLY A 91 -7.22 11.80 -22.56
CA GLY A 91 -7.96 11.07 -23.58
C GLY A 91 -8.81 9.93 -23.04
N ALA A 92 -8.21 9.08 -22.20
CA ALA A 92 -8.91 7.98 -21.55
C ALA A 92 -10.06 8.48 -20.65
N LEU A 93 -9.80 9.48 -19.80
CA LEU A 93 -10.82 10.07 -18.93
C LEU A 93 -11.98 10.67 -19.74
N ASP A 94 -11.71 11.28 -20.90
CA ASP A 94 -12.76 11.84 -21.75
C ASP A 94 -13.68 10.76 -22.33
N LEU A 95 -13.12 9.61 -22.71
CA LEU A 95 -13.87 8.43 -23.17
C LEU A 95 -14.60 7.71 -22.02
N LEU A 96 -14.09 7.80 -20.80
CA LEU A 96 -14.73 7.28 -19.58
C LEU A 96 -15.79 8.23 -19.00
N ASN A 97 -16.17 9.28 -19.73
CA ASN A 97 -17.12 10.32 -19.30
C ASN A 97 -16.67 11.11 -18.04
N LEU A 98 -15.36 11.25 -17.83
CA LEU A 98 -14.72 11.95 -16.71
C LEU A 98 -14.01 13.24 -17.16
N LYS A 99 -14.56 13.93 -18.17
CA LYS A 99 -14.04 15.21 -18.69
C LYS A 99 -13.87 16.29 -17.62
N HIS A 100 -14.71 16.23 -16.58
CA HIS A 100 -14.76 17.18 -15.47
C HIS A 100 -13.71 16.90 -14.38
N ILE A 101 -13.12 15.69 -14.36
CA ILE A 101 -12.08 15.33 -13.37
C ILE A 101 -10.74 15.90 -13.83
N PRO A 102 -10.04 16.71 -13.01
CA PRO A 102 -8.76 17.29 -13.39
C PRO A 102 -7.67 16.23 -13.51
N ILE A 103 -6.72 16.47 -14.42
CA ILE A 103 -5.52 15.65 -14.60
C ILE A 103 -4.31 16.57 -14.77
N ALA A 104 -3.23 16.22 -14.10
CA ALA A 104 -2.00 17.01 -14.06
C ALA A 104 -0.79 16.16 -14.44
N GLN A 105 0.23 16.83 -14.99
CA GLN A 105 1.51 16.22 -15.31
C GLN A 105 2.39 16.19 -14.05
N GLY A 106 2.77 14.99 -13.63
CA GLY A 106 3.75 14.75 -12.58
C GLY A 106 5.19 14.75 -13.08
N THR A 107 6.09 14.27 -12.22
CA THR A 107 7.52 14.14 -12.52
C THR A 107 7.83 12.98 -13.46
N GLU A 108 9.08 12.88 -13.93
CA GLU A 108 9.55 11.69 -14.68
C GLU A 108 9.72 10.44 -13.78
N GLY A 109 9.40 10.52 -12.48
CA GLY A 109 9.30 9.37 -11.57
C GLY A 109 10.60 8.65 -11.21
N THR A 110 11.73 8.96 -11.85
CA THR A 110 13.04 8.32 -11.62
C THR A 110 14.20 9.23 -12.04
N ASP A 111 15.39 8.96 -11.49
CA ASP A 111 16.66 9.54 -11.93
C ASP A 111 17.56 8.51 -12.64
N ASP A 112 17.09 7.25 -12.81
CA ASP A 112 17.88 6.24 -13.50
C ASP A 112 18.01 6.63 -14.98
N VAL A 113 19.25 6.88 -15.42
CA VAL A 113 19.57 7.23 -16.80
C VAL A 113 19.06 6.17 -17.78
N LYS A 114 19.03 4.89 -17.39
CA LYS A 114 18.48 3.83 -18.25
C LYS A 114 17.00 4.01 -18.52
N ASP A 115 16.25 4.40 -17.50
CA ASP A 115 14.82 4.67 -17.65
C ASP A 115 14.61 5.98 -18.41
N LEU A 116 15.35 7.05 -18.09
CA LEU A 116 15.23 8.35 -18.76
C LEU A 116 15.61 8.31 -20.25
N THR A 117 16.52 7.41 -20.64
CA THR A 117 16.99 7.26 -22.03
C THR A 117 16.35 6.06 -22.73
N ARG A 118 15.41 5.36 -22.08
CA ARG A 118 14.76 4.21 -22.69
C ARG A 118 13.98 4.63 -23.92
N GLN A 119 13.96 3.76 -24.91
CA GLN A 119 13.06 3.95 -26.04
C GLN A 119 11.63 3.66 -25.58
N ILE A 120 10.71 4.46 -26.11
CA ILE A 120 9.28 4.20 -26.01
C ILE A 120 9.00 2.89 -26.72
N ARG A 121 8.27 2.00 -26.05
CA ARG A 121 7.86 0.72 -26.64
C ARG A 121 6.55 0.90 -27.41
N ASP A 122 6.37 0.12 -28.46
CA ASP A 122 5.21 0.20 -29.36
C ASP A 122 3.88 0.04 -28.61
N TYR A 123 3.85 -0.75 -27.54
CA TYR A 123 2.66 -0.95 -26.72
C TYR A 123 2.29 0.23 -25.80
N GLU A 124 3.13 1.27 -25.69
CA GLU A 124 2.87 2.40 -24.78
C GLU A 124 2.01 3.48 -25.40
N PHE A 125 2.32 3.92 -26.62
CA PHE A 125 1.59 5.02 -27.25
C PHE A 125 1.20 4.73 -28.71
N ASP A 126 1.74 3.70 -29.35
CA ASP A 126 1.38 3.41 -30.73
C ASP A 126 -0.03 2.84 -30.77
N ASN A 127 -0.80 3.19 -31.80
CA ASN A 127 -2.23 2.89 -31.91
C ASN A 127 -3.10 3.44 -30.76
N CYS A 128 -2.57 4.29 -29.87
CA CYS A 128 -3.34 5.03 -28.87
C CYS A 128 -4.09 6.18 -29.52
N THR A 129 -5.23 5.87 -30.16
CA THR A 129 -6.03 6.82 -30.97
C THR A 129 -6.79 7.86 -30.17
N PHE A 130 -6.76 7.79 -28.84
CA PHE A 130 -7.51 8.67 -27.96
C PHE A 130 -6.65 9.67 -27.21
N MET A 131 -5.34 9.73 -27.44
CA MET A 131 -4.49 10.74 -26.81
C MET A 131 -5.03 12.15 -27.07
N ALA A 132 -5.13 12.96 -26.02
CA ALA A 132 -5.51 14.36 -26.18
C ALA A 132 -4.49 15.09 -27.08
N GLU A 133 -4.99 16.04 -27.85
CA GLU A 133 -4.15 16.92 -28.66
C GLU A 133 -3.13 17.65 -27.80
N GLU A 134 -1.98 17.92 -28.41
CA GLU A 134 -0.97 18.76 -27.77
C GLU A 134 -1.47 20.19 -27.76
N LYS A 135 -1.63 20.75 -26.56
CA LYS A 135 -1.95 22.17 -26.40
C LYS A 135 -0.65 22.96 -26.29
N GLU A 136 -0.68 24.22 -26.72
CA GLU A 136 0.45 25.16 -26.56
C GLU A 136 0.75 25.42 -25.07
N ASP A 137 -0.30 25.46 -24.23
CA ASP A 137 -0.17 25.59 -22.79
C ASP A 137 0.31 24.30 -22.13
N ARG A 138 1.26 24.44 -21.21
CA ARG A 138 1.73 23.31 -20.40
C ARG A 138 0.58 22.78 -19.52
N PRO A 139 0.44 21.44 -19.39
CA PRO A 139 -0.47 20.86 -18.43
C PRO A 139 -0.23 21.39 -17.01
N GLU A 140 -1.28 21.43 -16.19
CA GLU A 140 -1.16 21.72 -14.75
C GLU A 140 -0.10 20.78 -14.13
N ALA A 141 0.75 21.32 -13.25
CA ALA A 141 1.75 20.53 -12.56
C ALA A 141 1.10 19.70 -11.45
N GLY A 142 1.53 18.44 -11.29
CA GLY A 142 0.99 17.50 -10.31
C GLY A 142 0.99 18.04 -8.89
N PHE A 143 2.06 18.74 -8.51
CA PHE A 143 2.17 19.42 -7.21
C PHE A 143 1.04 20.42 -6.97
N GLU A 144 0.71 21.25 -7.96
CA GLU A 144 -0.34 22.27 -7.84
C GLU A 144 -1.72 21.64 -7.72
N LEU A 145 -1.99 20.58 -8.48
CA LEU A 145 -3.23 19.83 -8.36
C LEU A 145 -3.37 19.19 -6.97
N LEU A 146 -2.32 18.53 -6.46
CA LEU A 146 -2.35 17.94 -5.11
C LEU A 146 -2.57 19.00 -4.04
N LYS A 147 -1.89 20.16 -4.14
CA LYS A 147 -2.07 21.28 -3.22
C LYS A 147 -3.50 21.81 -3.22
N LYS A 148 -4.07 22.01 -4.41
CA LYS A 148 -5.46 22.46 -4.60
C LYS A 148 -6.45 21.47 -3.98
N LEU A 149 -6.31 20.17 -4.28
CA LEU A 149 -7.21 19.14 -3.77
C LEU A 149 -7.13 18.99 -2.26
N CYS A 150 -5.92 18.94 -1.68
CA CYS A 150 -5.74 18.84 -0.23
C CYS A 150 -6.25 20.09 0.50
N THR A 151 -6.06 21.28 -0.07
CA THR A 151 -6.59 22.53 0.50
C THR A 151 -8.12 22.53 0.48
N GLN A 152 -8.72 22.07 -0.62
CA GLN A 152 -10.17 21.98 -0.75
C GLN A 152 -10.80 21.01 0.25
N VAL A 153 -10.30 19.76 0.33
CA VAL A 153 -10.88 18.79 1.29
C VAL A 153 -10.69 19.24 2.73
N LYS A 154 -9.56 19.90 3.06
CA LYS A 154 -9.34 20.48 4.39
C LYS A 154 -10.35 21.59 4.70
N HIS A 155 -10.61 22.48 3.75
CA HIS A 155 -11.61 23.54 3.87
C HIS A 155 -13.02 22.96 4.09
N ASP A 156 -13.34 21.87 3.37
CA ASP A 156 -14.65 21.23 3.43
C ASP A 156 -14.81 20.30 4.65
N ASN A 157 -13.79 20.19 5.50
CA ASN A 157 -13.71 19.26 6.63
C ASN A 157 -13.86 17.78 6.20
N GLU A 158 -13.23 17.45 5.08
CA GLU A 158 -13.18 16.14 4.45
C GLU A 158 -11.71 15.66 4.38
N LYS A 159 -11.51 14.43 3.90
CA LYS A 159 -10.17 13.89 3.68
C LYS A 159 -10.04 13.19 2.33
N LEU A 160 -8.80 13.08 1.86
CA LEU A 160 -8.43 12.51 0.57
C LEU A 160 -7.73 11.15 0.77
N THR A 161 -8.19 10.13 0.06
CA THR A 161 -7.47 8.87 -0.18
C THR A 161 -6.52 9.08 -1.36
N VAL A 162 -5.24 8.80 -1.16
CA VAL A 162 -4.24 8.82 -2.25
C VAL A 162 -4.03 7.40 -2.75
N LEU A 163 -4.36 7.14 -4.01
CA LEU A 163 -4.06 5.89 -4.70
C LEU A 163 -2.76 6.05 -5.50
N ALA A 164 -1.67 5.47 -5.02
CA ALA A 164 -0.35 5.51 -5.65
C ALA A 164 -0.06 4.18 -6.37
N ILE A 165 -0.28 4.16 -7.67
CA ILE A 165 -0.04 2.99 -8.54
C ILE A 165 1.17 3.18 -9.45
N SER A 166 2.04 4.15 -9.12
CA SER A 166 3.29 4.44 -9.84
C SER A 166 4.38 4.90 -8.87
N SER A 167 5.46 5.51 -9.39
CA SER A 167 6.52 6.10 -8.58
C SER A 167 5.99 7.05 -7.49
N HIS A 168 6.53 6.92 -6.27
CA HIS A 168 6.18 7.76 -5.11
C HIS A 168 6.80 9.17 -5.14
N ARG A 169 7.53 9.53 -6.19
CA ARG A 169 8.29 10.79 -6.28
C ARG A 169 7.44 12.04 -6.09
N ASP A 170 6.32 12.16 -6.80
CA ASP A 170 5.41 13.31 -6.70
C ASP A 170 4.83 13.42 -5.28
N LEU A 171 4.46 12.29 -4.68
CA LEU A 171 3.94 12.24 -3.31
C LEU A 171 5.01 12.64 -2.28
N ARG A 172 6.25 12.16 -2.44
CA ARG A 172 7.40 12.57 -1.62
C ARG A 172 7.62 14.08 -1.68
N GLN A 173 7.73 14.64 -2.89
CA GLN A 173 7.95 16.08 -3.07
C GLN A 173 6.82 16.92 -2.45
N PHE A 174 5.59 16.44 -2.54
CA PHE A 174 4.44 17.09 -1.93
C PHE A 174 4.50 17.03 -0.39
N MET A 175 4.78 15.85 0.18
CA MET A 175 4.95 15.66 1.63
C MET A 175 6.08 16.51 2.23
N GLU A 176 7.22 16.62 1.55
CA GLU A 176 8.36 17.41 2.01
C GLU A 176 8.08 18.92 2.06
N ARG A 177 7.23 19.41 1.15
CA ARG A 177 6.94 20.85 1.04
C ARG A 177 5.68 21.28 1.78
N GLU A 178 4.69 20.39 1.87
CA GLU A 178 3.35 20.68 2.37
C GLU A 178 2.93 19.69 3.48
N GLY A 179 3.89 19.20 4.27
CA GLY A 179 3.68 18.11 5.24
C GLY A 179 2.51 18.33 6.21
N GLU A 180 2.33 19.53 6.75
CA GLU A 180 1.19 19.84 7.62
C GLU A 180 -0.16 19.76 6.89
N LEU A 181 -0.19 20.20 5.62
CA LEU A 181 -1.38 20.09 4.78
C LEU A 181 -1.68 18.62 4.50
N VAL A 182 -0.67 17.82 4.16
CA VAL A 182 -0.84 16.38 3.92
C VAL A 182 -1.36 15.67 5.18
N ALA A 183 -0.72 15.89 6.34
CA ALA A 183 -1.11 15.25 7.60
C ALA A 183 -2.54 15.58 8.03
N SER A 184 -3.04 16.76 7.67
CA SER A 184 -4.42 17.16 7.98
C SER A 184 -5.44 16.76 6.90
N ALA A 185 -5.06 16.71 5.62
CA ALA A 185 -5.96 16.50 4.50
C ALA A 185 -6.04 15.05 4.01
N VAL A 186 -5.02 14.22 4.24
CA VAL A 186 -4.98 12.84 3.75
C VAL A 186 -5.59 11.88 4.77
N ASP A 187 -6.52 11.04 4.29
CA ASP A 187 -7.14 9.97 5.06
C ASP A 187 -6.23 8.75 5.15
N LYS A 188 -5.76 8.28 3.99
CA LYS A 188 -4.94 7.09 3.83
C LYS A 188 -4.23 7.09 2.48
N VAL A 189 -3.19 6.29 2.38
CA VAL A 189 -2.47 6.00 1.14
C VAL A 189 -2.70 4.53 0.78
N VAL A 190 -3.18 4.28 -0.43
CA VAL A 190 -3.29 2.95 -1.02
C VAL A 190 -2.25 2.85 -2.12
N SER A 191 -1.40 1.84 -2.09
CA SER A 191 -0.28 1.69 -3.03
C SER A 191 -0.32 0.34 -3.72
N GLN A 192 -0.08 0.32 -5.02
CA GLN A 192 0.48 -0.88 -5.64
C GLN A 192 1.97 -0.92 -5.31
N GLY A 193 2.40 -2.04 -4.73
CA GLY A 193 3.77 -2.25 -4.25
C GLY A 193 3.90 -2.28 -2.71
N GLY A 194 4.85 -3.11 -2.25
CA GLY A 194 5.41 -3.13 -0.90
C GLY A 194 4.52 -3.61 0.25
N PHE A 195 4.91 -4.71 0.91
CA PHE A 195 4.76 -4.88 2.36
C PHE A 195 6.08 -4.63 3.06
N TYR A 196 6.07 -4.56 4.38
CA TYR A 196 7.24 -4.18 5.14
C TYR A 196 8.22 -5.33 5.39
N GLU A 197 9.51 -5.03 5.35
CA GLU A 197 10.54 -5.77 6.08
C GLU A 197 10.78 -5.07 7.43
N LEU A 198 10.89 -5.85 8.50
CA LEU A 198 11.35 -5.36 9.78
C LEU A 198 12.87 -5.33 9.75
N GLU A 199 13.47 -4.14 9.75
CA GLU A 199 14.90 -3.96 9.86
C GLU A 199 15.18 -3.00 11.03
N ASN A 200 15.85 -3.51 12.08
CA ASN A 200 16.16 -2.75 13.31
C ASN A 200 14.93 -2.08 13.95
N ASP A 201 13.84 -2.84 14.13
CA ASP A 201 12.55 -2.34 14.65
C ASP A 201 11.90 -1.22 13.80
N LYS A 202 12.42 -0.97 12.58
CA LYS A 202 11.85 -0.02 11.62
C LYS A 202 11.20 -0.77 10.46
N VAL A 203 10.03 -0.26 10.12
CA VAL A 203 9.12 -0.75 9.10
C VAL A 203 9.58 -0.16 7.75
N ARG A 204 10.10 -0.98 6.81
CA ARG A 204 10.62 -0.52 5.50
C ARG A 204 9.90 -1.17 4.33
N PRO A 205 9.63 -0.46 3.21
CA PRO A 205 9.02 -1.08 2.05
C PRO A 205 9.89 -2.20 1.47
N ARG A 206 9.30 -3.35 1.13
CA ARG A 206 9.96 -4.40 0.36
C ARG A 206 10.27 -3.85 -1.03
N CYS A 207 11.55 -3.84 -1.39
CA CYS A 207 12.08 -3.18 -2.59
C CYS A 207 11.94 -3.99 -3.90
N ASP A 208 11.02 -4.97 -3.96
CA ASP A 208 10.93 -5.87 -5.12
C ASP A 208 9.86 -5.46 -6.16
N GLY A 209 8.95 -4.54 -5.82
CA GLY A 209 7.97 -3.93 -6.74
C GLY A 209 8.57 -2.83 -7.63
N ALA A 210 8.05 -2.70 -8.86
CA ALA A 210 8.55 -1.72 -9.84
C ALA A 210 8.37 -0.27 -9.37
N ASN A 211 7.19 0.08 -8.87
CA ASN A 211 6.85 1.42 -8.37
C ASN A 211 7.80 1.94 -7.29
N ILE A 212 8.31 1.03 -6.45
CA ILE A 212 9.31 1.34 -5.42
C ILE A 212 10.72 1.45 -6.02
N LYS A 213 11.04 0.68 -7.06
CA LYS A 213 12.37 0.68 -7.69
C LYS A 213 12.64 1.94 -8.49
N PHE A 214 11.62 2.55 -9.11
CA PHE A 214 11.77 3.79 -9.87
C PHE A 214 12.40 4.90 -9.02
N ASP A 215 11.97 5.02 -7.76
CA ASP A 215 12.56 5.94 -6.79
C ASP A 215 12.46 5.37 -5.37
N ARG A 216 13.49 4.61 -4.97
CA ARG A 216 13.54 3.94 -3.66
C ARG A 216 13.56 4.92 -2.50
N GLU A 217 14.20 6.08 -2.69
CA GLU A 217 14.29 7.10 -1.65
C GLU A 217 12.92 7.74 -1.44
N ALA A 218 12.23 8.10 -2.52
CA ALA A 218 10.87 8.62 -2.44
C ALA A 218 9.92 7.64 -1.75
N ALA A 219 9.93 6.36 -2.14
CA ALA A 219 9.11 5.33 -1.51
C ALA A 219 9.41 5.22 0.00
N LYS A 220 10.70 5.17 0.38
CA LYS A 220 11.11 5.13 1.79
C LYS A 220 10.58 6.34 2.57
N ASN A 221 10.71 7.55 2.00
CA ASN A 221 10.32 8.79 2.67
C ASN A 221 8.79 8.91 2.80
N VAL A 222 8.03 8.55 1.76
CA VAL A 222 6.56 8.51 1.83
C VAL A 222 6.09 7.55 2.91
N TYR A 223 6.67 6.35 2.98
CA TYR A 223 6.29 5.34 3.96
C TYR A 223 6.64 5.82 5.38
N ALA A 224 7.81 6.41 5.58
CA ALA A 224 8.23 6.98 6.85
C ALA A 224 7.30 8.13 7.30
N PHE A 225 6.97 9.04 6.38
CA PHE A 225 6.04 10.14 6.62
C PHE A 225 4.66 9.64 7.06
N CYS A 226 4.12 8.62 6.36
CA CYS A 226 2.82 8.05 6.74
C CYS A 226 2.85 7.47 8.15
N VAL A 227 3.93 6.79 8.54
CA VAL A 227 4.11 6.26 9.90
C VAL A 227 4.20 7.39 10.93
N GLU A 228 5.03 8.41 10.66
CA GLU A 228 5.24 9.56 11.56
C GLU A 228 3.95 10.34 11.83
N HIS A 229 3.12 10.52 10.79
CA HIS A 229 1.88 11.29 10.87
C HIS A 229 0.62 10.44 11.11
N ASN A 230 0.77 9.14 11.43
CA ASN A 230 -0.34 8.20 11.62
C ASN A 230 -1.33 8.16 10.44
N ILE A 231 -0.83 8.30 9.21
CA ILE A 231 -1.61 8.11 7.98
C ILE A 231 -1.59 6.60 7.65
N PRO A 232 -2.75 5.92 7.64
CA PRO A 232 -2.84 4.53 7.22
C PRO A 232 -2.25 4.32 5.82
N LEU A 233 -1.41 3.29 5.69
CA LEU A 233 -0.82 2.86 4.43
C LEU A 233 -1.27 1.43 4.10
N ARG A 234 -1.73 1.21 2.87
CA ARG A 234 -2.15 -0.09 2.38
C ARG A 234 -1.38 -0.46 1.11
N GLY A 235 -0.58 -1.52 1.18
CA GLY A 235 0.14 -2.05 0.02
C GLY A 235 -0.53 -3.28 -0.58
N PHE A 236 -0.54 -3.37 -1.91
CA PHE A 236 -0.92 -4.55 -2.68
C PHE A 236 0.32 -5.10 -3.39
N THR A 237 0.72 -6.35 -3.10
CA THR A 237 1.93 -6.95 -3.68
C THR A 237 1.65 -7.76 -4.94
N LYS A 238 2.70 -8.00 -5.73
CA LYS A 238 2.64 -8.87 -6.92
C LYS A 238 2.08 -10.27 -6.63
N ASP A 239 2.29 -10.80 -5.43
CA ASP A 239 1.83 -12.14 -5.04
C ASP A 239 0.30 -12.25 -5.06
N ALA A 240 -0.38 -11.16 -4.71
CA ALA A 240 -1.84 -11.05 -4.76
C ALA A 240 -2.37 -11.10 -6.20
N THR A 241 -1.61 -10.57 -7.16
CA THR A 241 -1.98 -10.59 -8.57
C THR A 241 -1.78 -11.98 -9.18
N PHE A 242 -0.74 -12.72 -8.79
CA PHE A 242 -0.50 -14.08 -9.32
C PHE A 242 -1.57 -15.10 -8.93
N VAL A 243 -2.33 -14.85 -7.86
CA VAL A 243 -3.48 -15.71 -7.51
C VAL A 243 -4.78 -15.27 -8.17
N THR A 244 -4.80 -14.07 -8.78
CA THR A 244 -5.96 -13.48 -9.46
C THR A 244 -5.96 -13.89 -10.93
N HIS A 245 -6.79 -14.87 -11.29
CA HIS A 245 -6.81 -15.44 -12.64
C HIS A 245 -7.84 -14.72 -13.50
N ILE A 246 -7.44 -13.60 -14.13
CA ILE A 246 -8.30 -12.92 -15.11
C ILE A 246 -8.53 -13.87 -16.29
N PRO A 247 -9.81 -14.12 -16.71
CA PRO A 247 -10.11 -15.05 -17.78
C PRO A 247 -9.37 -14.72 -19.07
N SER A 248 -8.95 -15.75 -19.81
CA SER A 248 -8.18 -15.62 -21.05
C SER A 248 -8.90 -14.83 -22.15
N THR A 249 -10.24 -14.78 -22.08
CA THR A 249 -11.08 -14.06 -23.03
C THR A 249 -11.26 -12.59 -22.66
N PHE A 250 -10.73 -12.11 -21.53
CA PHE A 250 -11.03 -10.78 -21.00
C PHE A 250 -10.72 -9.66 -21.99
N CYS A 251 -9.46 -9.49 -22.40
CA CYS A 251 -9.07 -8.42 -23.32
C CYS A 251 -9.82 -8.50 -24.66
N LYS A 252 -9.98 -9.72 -25.19
CA LYS A 252 -10.73 -9.95 -26.42
C LYS A 252 -12.19 -9.53 -26.28
N ASN A 253 -12.85 -9.83 -25.17
CA ASN A 253 -14.22 -9.39 -24.92
C ASN A 253 -14.31 -7.86 -24.88
N LEU A 254 -13.34 -7.16 -24.28
CA LEU A 254 -13.30 -5.69 -24.28
C LEU A 254 -13.18 -5.11 -25.69
N GLU A 255 -12.42 -5.77 -26.57
CA GLU A 255 -12.32 -5.41 -27.99
C GLU A 255 -13.65 -5.65 -28.72
N GLU A 256 -14.25 -6.84 -28.54
CA GLU A 256 -15.51 -7.26 -29.17
C GLU A 256 -16.69 -6.38 -28.75
N ASP A 257 -16.68 -5.86 -27.52
CA ASP A 257 -17.67 -4.89 -27.05
C ASP A 257 -17.59 -3.57 -27.84
N GLY A 258 -16.49 -3.29 -28.53
CA GLY A 258 -16.38 -2.20 -29.50
C GLY A 258 -15.79 -0.89 -28.95
N SER A 259 -15.52 -0.82 -27.65
CA SER A 259 -14.93 0.36 -26.99
C SER A 259 -13.52 0.67 -27.53
N VAL A 260 -13.23 1.96 -27.72
CA VAL A 260 -11.90 2.45 -28.14
C VAL A 260 -10.83 2.07 -27.11
N ILE A 261 -11.12 2.20 -25.82
CA ILE A 261 -10.21 1.79 -24.74
C ILE A 261 -10.05 0.26 -24.74
N GLY A 262 -11.13 -0.49 -24.91
CA GLY A 262 -11.09 -1.96 -24.92
C GLY A 262 -10.23 -2.51 -26.05
N LYS A 263 -10.37 -1.96 -27.26
CA LYS A 263 -9.51 -2.27 -28.42
C LYS A 263 -8.04 -2.01 -28.13
N TYR A 264 -7.74 -0.86 -27.52
CA TYR A 264 -6.37 -0.49 -27.18
C TYR A 264 -5.77 -1.41 -26.10
N ILE A 265 -6.53 -1.74 -25.04
CA ILE A 265 -6.08 -2.67 -23.99
C ILE A 265 -5.68 -4.02 -24.61
N HIS A 266 -6.49 -4.56 -25.53
CA HIS A 266 -6.15 -5.82 -26.18
C HIS A 266 -4.90 -5.71 -27.06
N TYR A 267 -4.81 -4.68 -27.91
CA TYR A 267 -3.63 -4.40 -28.71
C TYR A 267 -2.36 -4.31 -27.86
N ALA A 268 -2.36 -3.42 -26.86
CA ALA A 268 -1.20 -3.16 -26.02
C ALA A 268 -0.80 -4.39 -25.19
N GLN A 269 -1.77 -5.18 -24.71
CA GLN A 269 -1.47 -6.43 -24.00
C GLN A 269 -0.73 -7.42 -24.89
N VAL A 270 -1.18 -7.61 -26.14
CA VAL A 270 -0.54 -8.53 -27.09
C VAL A 270 0.87 -8.04 -27.45
N GLU A 271 1.04 -6.77 -27.82
CA GLU A 271 2.37 -6.22 -28.17
C GLU A 271 3.34 -6.24 -26.98
N MET A 272 2.86 -5.94 -25.77
CA MET A 272 3.67 -6.02 -24.56
C MET A 272 4.14 -7.45 -24.27
N ASP A 273 3.23 -8.43 -24.33
CA ASP A 273 3.59 -9.81 -24.01
C ASP A 273 4.53 -10.43 -25.06
N LYS A 274 4.47 -10.00 -26.34
CA LYS A 274 5.49 -10.33 -27.35
C LYS A 274 6.88 -9.85 -26.93
N VAL A 275 7.01 -8.58 -26.58
CA VAL A 275 8.28 -7.99 -26.14
C VAL A 275 8.81 -8.73 -24.91
N PHE A 276 7.94 -9.01 -23.92
CA PHE A 276 8.35 -9.75 -22.73
C PHE A 276 8.78 -11.18 -23.04
N TYR A 277 8.15 -11.85 -23.99
CA TYR A 277 8.57 -13.18 -24.42
C TYR A 277 9.93 -13.15 -25.10
N ASP A 278 10.13 -12.27 -26.09
CA ASP A 278 11.40 -12.16 -26.80
C ASP A 278 12.56 -11.76 -25.89
N GLU A 279 12.33 -10.81 -24.99
CA GLU A 279 13.35 -10.36 -24.04
C GLU A 279 13.61 -11.37 -22.91
N SER A 280 12.69 -12.31 -22.65
CA SER A 280 12.87 -13.34 -21.61
C SER A 280 14.03 -14.31 -21.89
N PHE A 281 14.45 -14.42 -23.15
CA PHE A 281 15.60 -15.23 -23.56
C PHE A 281 16.97 -14.58 -23.22
N ASP A 282 17.00 -13.26 -22.98
CA ASP A 282 18.22 -12.53 -22.63
C ASP A 282 18.16 -12.08 -21.16
N PRO A 283 19.02 -12.63 -20.28
CA PRO A 283 19.06 -12.25 -18.87
C PRO A 283 19.29 -10.76 -18.60
N LYS A 284 19.82 -9.99 -19.56
CA LYS A 284 20.04 -8.54 -19.45
C LYS A 284 18.84 -7.71 -19.90
N LYS A 285 17.92 -8.30 -20.67
CA LYS A 285 16.73 -7.61 -21.20
C LYS A 285 15.44 -8.04 -20.52
N LYS A 286 15.38 -9.24 -19.93
CA LYS A 286 14.19 -9.73 -19.24
C LYS A 286 13.62 -8.67 -18.29
N PHE A 287 12.30 -8.47 -18.37
CA PHE A 287 11.59 -7.47 -17.59
C PHE A 287 11.77 -7.67 -16.07
N ALA A 288 11.77 -8.92 -15.61
CA ALA A 288 12.06 -9.27 -14.24
C ALA A 288 12.87 -10.57 -14.16
N GLU A 289 13.60 -10.76 -13.07
CA GLU A 289 14.53 -11.87 -12.92
C GLU A 289 13.88 -13.25 -13.08
N PHE A 290 12.63 -13.39 -12.63
CA PHE A 290 11.86 -14.63 -12.68
C PHE A 290 11.09 -14.83 -14.00
N MET A 291 11.06 -13.84 -14.90
CA MET A 291 10.30 -13.90 -16.15
C MET A 291 11.15 -14.53 -17.26
N ASP A 292 11.36 -15.84 -17.16
CA ASP A 292 11.93 -16.66 -18.23
C ASP A 292 10.84 -17.10 -19.23
N PRO A 293 11.20 -17.68 -20.40
CA PRO A 293 10.21 -18.07 -21.41
C PRO A 293 9.18 -19.08 -20.89
N GLY A 294 9.59 -19.99 -19.99
CA GLY A 294 8.68 -20.96 -19.38
C GLY A 294 7.68 -20.30 -18.43
N TRP A 295 8.12 -19.29 -17.69
CA TRP A 295 7.25 -18.48 -16.85
C TRP A 295 6.24 -17.71 -17.69
N ILE A 296 6.65 -17.09 -18.80
CA ILE A 296 5.75 -16.35 -19.70
C ILE A 296 4.69 -17.30 -20.28
N LEU A 297 5.08 -18.45 -20.83
CA LEU A 297 4.14 -19.44 -21.36
C LEU A 297 3.16 -19.94 -20.30
N LYS A 298 3.58 -20.04 -19.04
CA LYS A 298 2.69 -20.47 -17.96
C LYS A 298 1.71 -19.38 -17.53
N ASN A 299 2.18 -18.14 -17.37
CA ASN A 299 1.45 -17.09 -16.65
C ASN A 299 0.80 -16.05 -17.56
N LYS A 300 1.31 -15.86 -18.78
CA LYS A 300 0.79 -14.89 -19.76
C LYS A 300 0.01 -15.55 -20.90
N THR A 301 0.14 -16.86 -21.09
CA THR A 301 -0.48 -17.55 -22.22
C THR A 301 -1.42 -18.70 -21.83
N SER A 302 -2.29 -19.08 -22.76
CA SER A 302 -3.08 -20.31 -22.72
C SER A 302 -2.39 -21.48 -23.44
N TRP A 303 -1.06 -21.42 -23.63
CA TRP A 303 -0.29 -22.37 -24.43
C TRP A 303 -0.59 -23.84 -24.05
N PRO A 304 -1.19 -24.63 -24.96
CA PRO A 304 -1.63 -25.98 -24.66
C PRO A 304 -0.46 -26.94 -24.87
N ARG A 305 0.27 -27.34 -23.81
CA ARG A 305 1.11 -28.56 -23.72
C ARG A 305 2.10 -28.50 -22.55
N LYS A 306 2.76 -29.64 -22.31
CA LYS A 306 4.05 -29.70 -21.60
C LYS A 306 5.04 -28.80 -22.34
N ILE A 307 5.69 -27.89 -21.62
CA ILE A 307 6.68 -26.97 -22.20
C ILE A 307 7.88 -27.82 -22.66
N GLU A 308 8.14 -27.82 -23.97
CA GLU A 308 9.21 -28.60 -24.62
C GLU A 308 10.29 -27.65 -25.16
N TYR A 309 11.54 -28.15 -25.18
CA TYR A 309 12.68 -27.41 -25.71
C TYR A 309 13.00 -27.87 -27.15
N PRO A 310 13.38 -26.96 -28.05
CA PRO A 310 13.47 -25.51 -27.85
C PRO A 310 12.08 -24.86 -27.70
N TYR A 311 12.05 -23.71 -27.02
CA TYR A 311 10.82 -22.92 -26.89
C TYR A 311 10.30 -22.47 -28.28
N PRO A 312 8.97 -22.35 -28.46
CA PRO A 312 8.38 -21.92 -29.73
C PRO A 312 8.78 -20.48 -30.08
N PRO A 313 8.79 -20.11 -31.38
CA PRO A 313 8.97 -18.72 -31.78
C PRO A 313 7.75 -17.87 -31.37
N VAL A 314 7.95 -16.56 -31.17
CA VAL A 314 6.91 -15.65 -30.68
C VAL A 314 5.67 -15.66 -31.56
N GLU A 315 5.84 -15.79 -32.88
CA GLU A 315 4.74 -15.81 -33.87
C GLU A 315 3.75 -16.94 -33.61
N GLU A 316 4.22 -18.09 -33.13
CA GLU A 316 3.37 -19.23 -32.77
C GLU A 316 2.67 -19.00 -31.42
N VAL A 317 3.29 -18.23 -30.52
CA VAL A 317 2.79 -17.94 -29.17
C VAL A 317 1.72 -16.85 -29.18
N ILE A 318 1.75 -15.90 -30.13
CA ILE A 318 0.83 -14.75 -30.21
C ILE A 318 -0.64 -15.12 -29.98
N PRO A 319 -1.22 -16.12 -30.68
CA PRO A 319 -2.63 -16.47 -30.50
C PRO A 319 -2.99 -16.94 -29.08
N TYR A 320 -1.99 -17.26 -28.27
CA TYR A 320 -2.14 -17.73 -26.91
C TYR A 320 -1.85 -16.66 -25.86
N PHE A 321 -1.37 -15.45 -26.20
CA PHE A 321 -1.24 -14.32 -25.27
C PHE A 321 -2.61 -13.84 -24.79
N THR A 322 -3.16 -14.56 -23.84
CA THR A 322 -4.54 -14.40 -23.41
C THR A 322 -4.67 -14.03 -21.94
N LYS A 323 -3.62 -14.20 -21.12
CA LYS A 323 -3.72 -13.98 -19.67
C LYS A 323 -3.17 -12.61 -19.30
N LEU A 324 -4.05 -11.76 -18.74
CA LEU A 324 -3.69 -10.46 -18.21
C LEU A 324 -3.30 -10.57 -16.72
N LEU A 325 -2.24 -9.85 -16.33
CA LEU A 325 -1.93 -9.54 -14.93
C LEU A 325 -2.20 -8.05 -14.73
N ALA A 326 -3.16 -7.71 -13.88
CA ALA A 326 -3.51 -6.33 -13.57
C ALA A 326 -3.24 -6.08 -12.09
N TYR A 327 -2.04 -5.61 -11.74
CA TYR A 327 -1.63 -5.35 -10.36
C TYR A 327 -2.31 -4.11 -9.78
N ASP A 328 -2.39 -3.03 -10.55
CA ASP A 328 -2.95 -1.75 -10.13
C ASP A 328 -4.46 -1.82 -9.95
N ALA A 329 -5.13 -2.71 -10.69
CA ALA A 329 -6.54 -3.04 -10.50
C ALA A 329 -6.86 -3.51 -9.07
N LEU A 330 -5.94 -4.22 -8.41
CA LEU A 330 -6.13 -4.64 -7.02
C LEU A 330 -6.05 -3.44 -6.07
N ALA A 331 -5.09 -2.55 -6.29
CA ALA A 331 -4.96 -1.32 -5.50
C ALA A 331 -6.16 -0.38 -5.71
N ALA A 332 -6.68 -0.30 -6.94
CA ALA A 332 -7.89 0.44 -7.27
C ALA A 332 -9.12 -0.07 -6.49
N ILE A 333 -9.33 -1.39 -6.40
CA ILE A 333 -10.38 -1.97 -5.55
C ILE A 333 -10.15 -1.58 -4.08
N GLY A 334 -8.89 -1.60 -3.63
CA GLY A 334 -8.50 -1.18 -2.28
C GLY A 334 -8.84 0.26 -1.92
N ALA A 335 -8.92 1.16 -2.91
CA ALA A 335 -9.32 2.55 -2.71
C ALA A 335 -10.79 2.68 -2.25
N GLY A 336 -11.64 1.69 -2.58
CA GLY A 336 -13.04 1.64 -2.13
C GLY A 336 -13.23 1.35 -0.63
N GLY A 337 -12.17 1.00 0.10
CA GLY A 337 -12.23 0.74 1.54
C GLY A 337 -12.55 -0.71 1.93
N ASP A 338 -12.53 -0.99 3.24
CA ASP A 338 -12.60 -2.36 3.76
C ASP A 338 -13.97 -2.99 3.60
N ALA A 339 -15.04 -2.25 3.90
CA ALA A 339 -16.40 -2.74 3.74
C ALA A 339 -16.73 -3.06 2.28
N PHE A 340 -16.24 -2.26 1.33
CA PHE A 340 -16.40 -2.53 -0.10
C PHE A 340 -15.66 -3.82 -0.53
N MET A 341 -14.39 -3.97 -0.13
CA MET A 341 -13.64 -5.20 -0.42
C MET A 341 -14.29 -6.43 0.20
N ASP A 342 -14.78 -6.33 1.43
CA ASP A 342 -15.47 -7.42 2.13
C ASP A 342 -16.78 -7.81 1.42
N ALA A 343 -17.53 -6.84 0.91
CA ALA A 343 -18.74 -7.07 0.12
C ALA A 343 -18.44 -7.84 -1.18
N LEU A 344 -17.31 -7.52 -1.83
CA LEU A 344 -16.83 -8.28 -3.00
C LEU A 344 -16.28 -9.68 -2.62
N GLY A 345 -16.16 -9.99 -1.33
CA GLY A 345 -15.55 -11.22 -0.84
C GLY A 345 -14.03 -11.24 -1.00
N VAL A 346 -13.44 -10.07 -1.26
CA VAL A 346 -12.00 -9.82 -1.33
C VAL A 346 -11.52 -9.58 0.10
N ARG A 347 -11.61 -10.61 0.95
CA ARG A 347 -11.37 -10.44 2.38
C ARG A 347 -9.90 -10.26 2.70
N TYR A 348 -9.64 -9.20 3.45
CA TYR A 348 -8.44 -9.03 4.23
C TYR A 348 -8.58 -9.85 5.55
N LYS A 349 -8.38 -11.18 5.54
CA LYS A 349 -8.17 -11.94 6.81
C LYS A 349 -6.82 -11.66 7.47
N GLU A 350 -6.77 -10.87 8.56
CA GLU A 350 -5.53 -10.61 9.32
C GLU A 350 -4.74 -11.89 9.52
N ASN A 351 -3.46 -11.86 9.15
CA ASN A 351 -2.58 -12.99 9.38
C ASN A 351 -2.03 -12.87 10.80
N PRO A 352 -2.45 -13.71 11.75
CA PRO A 352 -1.89 -13.71 13.10
C PRO A 352 -0.39 -14.03 13.07
N ALA A 353 0.14 -14.58 11.96
CA ALA A 353 1.54 -14.97 11.85
C ALA A 353 2.53 -13.80 11.86
N VAL A 354 2.13 -12.54 11.64
CA VAL A 354 3.04 -11.40 11.85
C VAL A 354 3.16 -11.07 13.34
N PHE A 355 2.11 -11.30 14.13
CA PHE A 355 2.21 -11.35 15.59
C PHE A 355 2.95 -12.61 16.05
N GLU A 356 2.77 -13.75 15.39
CA GLU A 356 3.44 -15.00 15.71
C GLU A 356 4.92 -14.99 15.32
N SER A 357 5.36 -14.26 14.28
CA SER A 357 6.77 -14.10 13.92
C SER A 357 7.49 -13.23 14.94
N ALA A 358 6.86 -12.16 15.44
CA ALA A 358 7.36 -11.43 16.61
C ALA A 358 7.44 -12.34 17.86
N ARG A 359 6.54 -13.32 17.96
CA ARG A 359 6.54 -14.37 19.00
C ARG A 359 7.62 -15.45 18.78
N ILE A 360 7.94 -15.78 17.53
CA ILE A 360 8.96 -16.76 17.11
C ILE A 360 10.35 -16.15 17.25
N THR A 361 10.56 -14.87 16.92
CA THR A 361 11.81 -14.15 17.21
C THR A 361 12.06 -14.10 18.72
N ARG A 362 11.01 -13.83 19.53
CA ARG A 362 11.04 -14.01 20.98
C ARG A 362 11.39 -15.44 21.42
N THR A 363 10.97 -16.45 20.69
CA THR A 363 11.26 -17.86 21.00
C THR A 363 12.71 -18.22 20.67
N PHE A 364 13.28 -17.69 19.58
CA PHE A 364 14.70 -17.88 19.24
C PHE A 364 15.63 -17.12 20.18
N GLU A 365 15.30 -15.89 20.56
CA GLU A 365 16.05 -15.13 21.58
C GLU A 365 15.93 -15.79 22.96
N LEU A 366 14.76 -16.34 23.32
CA LEU A 366 14.61 -17.13 24.54
C LEU A 366 15.38 -18.45 24.49
N ILE A 367 15.42 -19.16 23.35
CA ILE A 367 16.18 -20.40 23.21
C ILE A 367 17.66 -20.09 23.41
N LYS A 368 18.17 -19.04 22.75
CA LYS A 368 19.56 -18.61 22.88
C LYS A 368 19.90 -18.21 24.34
N TRP A 369 19.03 -17.46 24.99
CA TRP A 369 19.15 -17.12 26.41
C TRP A 369 19.04 -18.35 27.33
N THR A 370 18.21 -19.33 26.98
CA THR A 370 18.06 -20.58 27.75
C THR A 370 19.29 -21.48 27.58
N GLU A 371 19.86 -21.58 26.38
CA GLU A 371 21.11 -22.30 26.13
C GLU A 371 22.28 -21.65 26.89
N GLU A 372 22.31 -20.32 26.97
CA GLU A 372 23.31 -19.56 27.74
C GLU A 372 23.16 -19.72 29.27
N VAL A 373 21.93 -19.79 29.78
CA VAL A 373 21.66 -19.91 31.23
C VAL A 373 21.71 -21.36 31.72
N VAL A 374 21.31 -22.34 30.91
CA VAL A 374 21.19 -23.76 31.30
C VAL A 374 22.41 -24.58 30.85
N GLY A 375 23.18 -24.12 29.85
CA GLY A 375 24.40 -24.78 29.38
C GLY A 375 24.17 -26.04 28.54
N GLU A 376 22.94 -26.29 28.07
CA GLU A 376 22.59 -27.42 27.19
C GLU A 376 22.01 -26.89 25.88
N GLN A 377 22.39 -27.51 24.76
CA GLN A 377 21.81 -27.22 23.44
C GLN A 377 20.40 -27.80 23.34
N ILE A 378 19.39 -26.99 23.00
CA ILE A 378 17.99 -27.43 22.98
C ILE A 378 17.50 -27.51 21.53
N ASP A 379 17.08 -28.69 21.08
CA ASP A 379 16.41 -28.83 19.78
C ASP A 379 15.13 -27.96 19.77
N PRO A 380 15.00 -27.01 18.82
CA PRO A 380 13.84 -26.11 18.72
C PRO A 380 12.49 -26.83 18.69
N LYS A 381 12.44 -28.08 18.23
CA LYS A 381 11.22 -28.90 18.17
C LYS A 381 10.78 -29.43 19.54
N ASP A 382 11.70 -29.54 20.50
CA ASP A 382 11.45 -30.05 21.85
C ASP A 382 11.32 -28.94 22.91
N ALA A 383 11.71 -27.70 22.59
CA ALA A 383 11.62 -26.54 23.47
C ALA A 383 10.21 -26.32 24.06
N LYS A 384 9.16 -26.49 23.23
CA LYS A 384 7.76 -26.35 23.66
C LYS A 384 7.29 -27.41 24.67
N LYS A 385 7.98 -28.55 24.78
CA LYS A 385 7.62 -29.64 25.70
C LYS A 385 8.34 -29.57 27.04
N LYS A 386 9.53 -28.95 27.08
CA LYS A 386 10.40 -28.91 28.27
C LYS A 386 10.37 -27.58 29.02
N ILE A 387 9.96 -26.50 28.35
CA ILE A 387 10.00 -25.14 28.89
C ILE A 387 8.58 -24.59 28.92
N LYS A 388 8.12 -24.20 30.12
CA LYS A 388 6.88 -23.44 30.29
C LYS A 388 7.24 -22.00 30.60
N ILE A 389 6.74 -21.07 29.79
CA ILE A 389 6.84 -19.63 30.03
C ILE A 389 5.58 -19.21 30.78
N THR A 390 5.75 -18.66 31.98
CA THR A 390 4.67 -18.03 32.74
C THR A 390 4.88 -16.54 32.80
N GLU A 391 3.86 -15.78 32.41
CA GLU A 391 3.85 -14.33 32.54
C GLU A 391 3.28 -13.94 33.90
N LYS A 392 4.05 -13.16 34.67
CA LYS A 392 3.56 -12.46 35.87
C LYS A 392 3.63 -10.96 35.67
N PHE A 393 2.53 -10.29 36.02
CA PHE A 393 2.44 -8.84 36.08
C PHE A 393 2.63 -8.43 37.54
N GLU A 394 3.71 -7.69 37.80
CA GLU A 394 4.00 -7.17 39.14
C GLU A 394 4.16 -5.66 39.04
N MET A 395 3.49 -4.96 39.95
CA MET A 395 3.52 -3.51 40.03
C MET A 395 4.53 -3.13 41.10
N TYR A 396 5.63 -2.50 40.70
CA TYR A 396 6.69 -2.10 41.61
C TYR A 396 6.63 -0.59 41.89
N VAL A 397 6.63 -0.24 43.17
CA VAL A 397 6.84 1.12 43.65
C VAL A 397 8.24 1.16 44.26
N GLY A 398 9.16 1.88 43.63
CA GLY A 398 10.54 2.00 44.10
C GLY A 398 11.02 3.44 44.08
N GLN A 399 11.80 3.81 45.11
CA GLN A 399 12.61 5.03 45.14
C GLN A 399 14.00 4.69 44.61
N CYS A 400 14.51 5.45 43.63
CA CYS A 400 15.90 5.33 43.17
C CYS A 400 16.55 6.72 42.97
N ASN A 401 17.85 6.79 43.25
CA ASN A 401 18.68 7.95 42.91
C ASN A 401 19.01 7.92 41.41
N PHE A 402 19.03 9.11 40.79
CA PHE A 402 19.17 9.26 39.34
C PHE A 402 20.52 8.73 38.79
N ASP A 403 21.54 8.66 39.65
CA ASP A 403 22.88 8.17 39.30
C ASP A 403 22.94 6.64 39.09
N ASP A 404 21.89 5.89 39.45
CA ASP A 404 21.81 4.42 39.30
C ASP A 404 20.98 3.98 38.08
N LEU A 405 20.55 4.90 37.21
CA LEU A 405 19.84 4.54 35.98
C LEU A 405 20.82 4.03 34.91
N PRO A 406 20.56 2.87 34.27
CA PRO A 406 21.36 2.41 33.14
C PRO A 406 21.36 3.46 32.03
N THR A 407 22.54 3.80 31.52
CA THR A 407 22.78 4.87 30.52
C THR A 407 21.97 4.77 29.24
N ASP A 408 21.36 3.61 28.98
CA ASP A 408 20.62 3.32 27.74
C ASP A 408 19.14 3.74 27.80
N ILE A 409 18.67 4.26 28.94
CA ILE A 409 17.26 4.67 29.14
C ILE A 409 17.10 6.20 29.19
N ALA A 410 18.18 6.95 29.37
CA ALA A 410 18.14 8.41 29.32
C ALA A 410 18.47 8.88 27.90
N ASN A 411 17.48 8.95 27.01
CA ASN A 411 17.57 9.83 25.85
C ASN A 411 16.90 11.18 26.20
N PRO A 412 17.68 12.18 26.59
CA PRO A 412 17.15 13.42 27.14
C PRO A 412 16.51 14.37 26.11
N ASP A 413 16.59 14.07 24.80
CA ASP A 413 16.01 14.86 23.70
C ASP A 413 14.46 14.95 23.68
N HIS A 414 13.80 14.23 24.58
CA HIS A 414 12.34 14.07 24.62
C HIS A 414 11.68 14.77 25.83
N ALA A 415 12.45 15.49 26.66
CA ALA A 415 11.92 16.20 27.82
C ALA A 415 11.59 17.67 27.52
N PHE A 416 10.47 18.16 28.06
CA PHE A 416 10.11 19.58 28.07
C PHE A 416 10.13 20.12 29.49
N VAL A 417 10.71 21.31 29.69
CA VAL A 417 10.90 21.91 31.01
C VAL A 417 10.12 23.21 31.10
N LYS A 418 9.37 23.39 32.19
CA LYS A 418 8.69 24.65 32.50
C LYS A 418 9.50 25.43 33.54
N THR A 419 9.97 26.62 33.15
CA THR A 419 10.76 27.51 34.01
C THR A 419 9.86 28.21 35.04
N LYS A 420 10.46 28.86 36.05
CA LYS A 420 9.72 29.53 37.14
C LYS A 420 8.83 30.69 36.68
N ASP A 421 9.18 31.33 35.57
CA ASP A 421 8.39 32.37 34.90
C ASP A 421 7.30 31.78 33.98
N GLY A 422 7.20 30.46 33.88
CA GLY A 422 6.10 29.76 33.22
C GLY A 422 6.30 29.46 31.74
N VAL A 423 7.46 29.77 31.18
CA VAL A 423 7.82 29.48 29.79
C VAL A 423 8.21 28.00 29.64
N VAL A 424 7.80 27.36 28.53
CA VAL A 424 8.10 25.95 28.25
C VAL A 424 9.19 25.87 27.19
N HIS A 425 10.31 25.22 27.53
CA HIS A 425 11.45 25.03 26.64
C HIS A 425 11.64 23.56 26.31
N ARG A 426 12.14 23.29 25.09
CA ARG A 426 12.68 21.96 24.73
C ARG A 426 14.01 21.77 25.46
N TRP A 427 14.26 20.58 25.99
CA TRP A 427 15.52 20.28 26.68
C TRP A 427 16.74 20.58 25.79
N GLN A 428 17.67 21.40 26.30
CA GLN A 428 18.94 21.77 25.66
C GLN A 428 20.07 21.82 26.69
N GLU A 429 21.31 21.57 26.23
CA GLU A 429 22.54 21.38 27.02
C GLU A 429 22.90 22.58 27.94
N GLU A 430 22.46 23.78 27.58
CA GLU A 430 22.65 25.04 28.30
C GLU A 430 21.94 25.13 29.68
N HIS A 431 21.15 24.12 30.05
CA HIS A 431 20.55 23.99 31.39
C HIS A 431 21.44 23.21 32.40
N LEU A 432 22.65 22.81 32.00
CA LEU A 432 23.63 22.16 32.85
C LEU A 432 24.64 23.18 33.40
N VAL A 433 24.86 23.19 34.72
CA VAL A 433 25.97 23.94 35.34
C VAL A 433 26.96 22.92 35.89
N ASN A 434 28.19 22.92 35.36
CA ASN A 434 29.23 21.94 35.70
C ASN A 434 28.77 20.47 35.53
N GLY A 435 28.01 20.18 34.47
CA GLY A 435 27.52 18.84 34.17
C GLY A 435 26.46 18.31 35.15
N LYS A 436 25.94 19.16 36.06
CA LYS A 436 24.85 18.82 36.98
C LYS A 436 23.68 19.77 36.80
N PHE A 437 22.47 19.23 36.94
CA PHE A 437 21.24 19.99 36.76
C PHE A 437 20.91 20.79 38.02
N GLU A 438 20.76 22.11 37.90
CA GLU A 438 20.35 22.96 39.02
C GLU A 438 18.82 23.16 39.00
N ILE A 439 18.11 22.34 39.78
CA ILE A 439 16.63 22.35 39.90
C ILE A 439 16.10 23.72 40.38
N SER A 440 16.95 24.56 40.98
CA SER A 440 16.59 25.86 41.57
C SER A 440 15.93 26.84 40.61
N LYS A 441 16.05 26.64 39.28
CA LYS A 441 15.42 27.46 38.23
C LYS A 441 14.13 26.89 37.62
N CYS A 442 13.77 25.64 37.93
CA CYS A 442 12.63 24.95 37.30
C CYS A 442 11.44 24.85 38.24
N SER A 443 10.22 24.99 37.71
CA SER A 443 8.99 24.86 38.52
C SER A 443 8.32 23.49 38.34
N LYS A 444 8.45 22.86 37.16
CA LYS A 444 7.89 21.53 36.88
C LYS A 444 8.56 20.88 35.65
N ILE A 445 8.85 19.58 35.72
CA ILE A 445 9.21 18.75 34.55
C ILE A 445 7.91 18.10 34.07
N ILE A 446 7.56 18.28 32.80
CA ILE A 446 6.32 17.75 32.22
C ILE A 446 6.69 16.54 31.39
N SER A 447 6.42 15.33 31.90
CA SER A 447 6.36 14.12 31.07
C SER A 447 4.90 13.76 30.81
N HIS A 448 4.59 13.29 29.60
CA HIS A 448 3.23 12.98 29.16
C HIS A 448 2.62 11.82 29.93
N THR A 449 2.01 12.12 31.08
CA THR A 449 0.75 11.57 31.61
C THR A 449 0.45 12.35 32.90
N ASP A 450 -0.59 13.18 32.89
CA ASP A 450 -0.97 13.99 34.05
C ASP A 450 -1.47 13.11 35.22
N LEU A 451 -0.63 12.96 36.24
CA LEU A 451 -1.05 12.61 37.60
C LEU A 451 -0.41 13.62 38.56
N SER A 452 -1.27 14.32 39.30
CA SER A 452 -0.89 15.28 40.33
C SER A 452 -0.36 14.57 41.57
N LEU A 453 0.84 14.92 42.03
CA LEU A 453 1.28 14.68 43.40
C LEU A 453 2.01 15.93 43.93
N GLU A 454 1.53 16.41 45.08
CA GLU A 454 2.16 17.46 45.87
C GLU A 454 3.46 16.96 46.50
N SER A 455 4.35 17.92 46.74
CA SER A 455 5.74 17.75 47.15
C SER A 455 5.93 17.01 48.47
N ASN A 456 6.89 16.08 48.48
CA ASN A 456 7.91 15.98 49.52
C ASN A 456 9.12 15.21 48.96
N GLY A 457 10.07 15.95 48.38
CA GLY A 457 11.48 15.56 48.25
C GLY A 457 11.88 14.38 47.35
N ASP A 458 11.04 13.37 47.14
CA ASP A 458 11.45 12.11 46.51
C ASP A 458 10.56 11.75 45.31
N ILE A 459 11.19 11.39 44.20
CA ILE A 459 10.49 10.96 42.99
C ILE A 459 10.01 9.51 43.18
N SER A 460 8.71 9.27 43.14
CA SER A 460 8.13 7.93 43.05
C SER A 460 7.75 7.65 41.60
N TYR A 461 8.37 6.64 40.99
CA TYR A 461 7.99 6.14 39.67
C TYR A 461 7.07 4.94 39.79
N HIS A 462 6.18 4.78 38.80
CA HIS A 462 5.36 3.58 38.64
C HIS A 462 5.70 2.96 37.29
N TRP A 463 6.20 1.72 37.29
CA TRP A 463 6.36 0.92 36.08
C TRP A 463 5.65 -0.43 36.25
N GLN A 464 4.91 -0.83 35.21
CA GLN A 464 4.50 -2.21 35.04
C GLN A 464 5.64 -2.95 34.36
N THR A 465 6.28 -3.86 35.08
CA THR A 465 7.25 -4.79 34.48
C THR A 465 6.55 -6.10 34.17
N ARG A 466 7.00 -6.75 33.09
CA ARG A 466 6.61 -8.13 32.80
C ARG A 466 7.77 -9.02 33.18
N THR A 467 7.53 -9.95 34.11
CA THR A 467 8.54 -10.95 34.47
C THR A 467 8.23 -12.23 33.70
N LEU A 468 9.19 -12.66 32.89
CA LEU A 468 9.17 -13.96 32.22
C LEU A 468 9.93 -14.95 33.11
N GLU A 469 9.23 -15.99 33.58
CA GLU A 469 9.86 -17.09 34.31
C GLU A 469 10.05 -18.28 33.36
N LEU A 470 11.28 -18.78 33.29
CA LEU A 470 11.65 -20.00 32.61
C LEU A 470 11.50 -21.17 33.57
N VAL A 471 10.56 -22.07 33.31
CA VAL A 471 10.23 -23.16 34.23
C VAL A 471 10.50 -24.51 33.57
N ASN A 472 11.30 -25.35 34.24
CA ASN A 472 11.53 -26.76 33.88
C ASN A 472 10.95 -27.65 34.98
N LYS A 473 10.00 -28.54 34.63
CA LYS A 473 9.35 -29.49 35.56
C LYS A 473 8.92 -28.84 36.89
N SER A 474 8.32 -27.64 36.81
CA SER A 474 7.83 -26.83 37.93
C SER A 474 8.88 -26.09 38.76
N GLN A 475 10.17 -26.13 38.38
CA GLN A 475 11.23 -25.34 39.01
C GLN A 475 11.60 -24.15 38.12
N VAL A 476 11.61 -22.94 38.68
CA VAL A 476 12.06 -21.74 37.96
C VAL A 476 13.57 -21.79 37.84
N ILE A 477 14.06 -21.87 36.61
CA ILE A 477 15.49 -21.99 36.26
C ILE A 477 16.06 -20.70 35.67
N GLY A 478 15.21 -19.72 35.37
CA GLY A 478 15.63 -18.39 34.95
C GLY A 478 14.49 -17.37 35.07
N LYS A 479 14.82 -16.10 35.32
CA LYS A 479 13.88 -14.98 35.28
C LYS A 479 14.43 -13.86 34.41
N ALA A 480 13.59 -13.31 33.54
CA ALA A 480 13.91 -12.11 32.77
C ALA A 480 12.87 -11.02 33.04
N ILE A 481 13.33 -9.81 33.38
CA ILE A 481 12.48 -8.65 33.56
C ILE A 481 12.44 -7.90 32.24
N VAL A 482 11.28 -7.87 31.60
CA VAL A 482 11.07 -7.08 30.38
C VAL A 482 10.56 -5.71 30.82
N GLY A 483 11.44 -4.71 30.68
CA GLY A 483 11.11 -3.32 30.98
C GLY A 483 10.00 -2.77 30.07
N PRO A 484 9.33 -1.67 30.47
CA PRO A 484 8.28 -1.07 29.68
C PRO A 484 8.88 -0.47 28.40
N ARG A 485 8.80 -1.17 27.26
CA ARG A 485 8.79 -0.45 25.98
C ARG A 485 7.54 0.43 26.01
N THR A 486 7.74 1.73 25.77
CA THR A 486 6.71 2.76 25.65
C THR A 486 5.60 2.29 24.72
N HIS A 487 4.53 1.78 25.33
CA HIS A 487 3.33 1.31 24.64
C HIS A 487 2.36 2.46 24.27
N GLN A 488 2.84 3.70 24.24
CA GLN A 488 2.03 4.86 23.87
C GLN A 488 2.65 5.54 22.63
N ASN A 489 1.83 5.63 21.58
CA ASN A 489 2.00 6.33 20.30
C ASN A 489 2.47 5.57 19.05
N TYR A 490 2.48 4.24 19.06
CA TYR A 490 2.44 3.47 17.80
C TYR A 490 1.14 2.65 17.72
N GLN A 491 0.02 3.36 17.59
CA GLN A 491 -1.25 2.79 17.11
C GLN A 491 -1.64 3.46 15.79
N ALA A 492 -0.73 3.51 14.83
CA ALA A 492 -1.19 3.31 13.46
C ALA A 492 -1.53 1.81 13.36
N PRO A 493 -2.76 1.41 13.01
CA PRO A 493 -3.05 0.03 12.69
C PRO A 493 -2.31 -0.30 11.38
N ILE A 494 -1.04 -0.71 11.50
CA ILE A 494 -0.26 -1.19 10.36
C ILE A 494 -0.81 -2.59 10.04
N GLN A 495 -1.74 -2.68 9.09
CA GLN A 495 -2.29 -3.93 8.59
C GLN A 495 -1.22 -4.70 7.78
N THR A 496 -0.30 -5.38 8.46
CA THR A 496 0.82 -6.12 7.86
C THR A 496 0.49 -7.55 7.42
N GLY A 497 -0.79 -7.92 7.35
CA GLY A 497 -1.16 -9.27 6.94
C GLY A 497 -0.85 -9.51 5.46
N GLN A 498 -0.02 -10.51 5.14
CA GLN A 498 -0.15 -11.24 3.88
C GLN A 498 -1.41 -12.11 4.00
N LYS A 499 -2.44 -11.77 3.23
CA LYS A 499 -3.78 -12.38 3.34
C LYS A 499 -4.13 -13.08 2.03
N ARG A 500 -4.89 -14.18 2.14
CA ARG A 500 -5.32 -14.99 1.00
C ARG A 500 -6.50 -14.27 0.32
N ILE A 501 -6.18 -13.47 -0.69
CA ILE A 501 -7.20 -12.93 -1.61
C ILE A 501 -7.87 -14.11 -2.31
N ASP A 502 -9.20 -14.09 -2.37
CA ASP A 502 -9.96 -14.99 -3.23
C ASP A 502 -9.79 -14.51 -4.68
N GLY A 503 -8.77 -15.04 -5.34
CA GLY A 503 -8.35 -14.56 -6.65
C GLY A 503 -9.40 -14.71 -7.75
N ASP A 504 -10.30 -15.69 -7.63
CA ASP A 504 -11.38 -15.88 -8.60
C ASP A 504 -12.44 -14.78 -8.44
N LYS A 505 -12.84 -14.46 -7.20
CA LYS A 505 -13.74 -13.34 -6.94
C LYS A 505 -13.14 -12.01 -7.35
N MET A 506 -11.84 -11.84 -7.11
CA MET A 506 -11.11 -10.63 -7.50
C MET A 506 -11.09 -10.49 -9.04
N ALA A 507 -10.81 -11.57 -9.76
CA ALA A 507 -10.82 -11.57 -11.22
C ALA A 507 -12.20 -11.23 -11.80
N ILE A 508 -13.28 -11.79 -11.22
CA ILE A 508 -14.65 -11.48 -11.61
C ILE A 508 -14.99 -10.00 -11.33
N ALA A 509 -14.55 -9.45 -10.20
CA ALA A 509 -14.75 -8.03 -9.87
C ALA A 509 -14.02 -7.10 -10.85
N ILE A 510 -12.75 -7.38 -11.16
CA ILE A 510 -11.97 -6.65 -12.16
C ILE A 510 -12.69 -6.69 -13.52
N ARG A 511 -13.13 -7.88 -13.94
CA ARG A 511 -13.86 -8.06 -15.20
C ARG A 511 -15.14 -7.23 -15.23
N ALA A 512 -15.99 -7.36 -14.20
CA ALA A 512 -17.29 -6.72 -14.12
C ALA A 512 -17.20 -5.19 -14.09
N LEU A 513 -16.27 -4.64 -13.30
CA LEU A 513 -16.06 -3.19 -13.20
C LEU A 513 -15.45 -2.61 -14.47
N THR A 514 -14.43 -3.27 -15.05
CA THR A 514 -13.80 -2.79 -16.29
C THR A 514 -14.80 -2.80 -17.44
N ARG A 515 -15.44 -3.96 -17.67
CA ARG A 515 -16.36 -4.14 -18.80
C ARG A 515 -17.60 -3.27 -18.65
N GLY A 516 -18.15 -3.17 -17.44
CA GLY A 516 -19.31 -2.31 -17.19
C GLY A 516 -19.03 -0.83 -17.39
N SER A 517 -17.84 -0.34 -17.01
CA SER A 517 -17.39 1.03 -17.33
C SER A 517 -17.48 1.33 -18.82
N LEU A 518 -16.92 0.44 -19.64
CA LEU A 518 -16.87 0.62 -21.09
C LEU A 518 -18.26 0.49 -21.72
N LEU A 519 -19.08 -0.47 -21.27
CA LEU A 519 -20.45 -0.61 -21.74
C LEU A 519 -21.32 0.60 -21.35
N ALA A 520 -21.06 1.22 -20.20
CA ALA A 520 -21.81 2.39 -19.73
C ALA A 520 -21.54 3.66 -20.55
N THR A 521 -20.38 3.76 -21.22
CA THR A 521 -20.00 4.93 -22.03
C THR A 521 -20.38 4.78 -23.51
N MET A 522 -20.85 3.60 -23.93
CA MET A 522 -21.27 3.39 -25.31
C MET A 522 -22.65 3.99 -25.62
N PRO A 523 -22.89 4.44 -26.86
CA PRO A 523 -24.21 4.85 -27.31
C PRO A 523 -25.21 3.70 -27.14
N ARG A 524 -26.38 4.00 -26.56
CA ARG A 524 -27.48 3.02 -26.39
C ARG A 524 -28.31 2.85 -27.65
#